data_AF-A0A935FHR5-F1
#
_entry.id   AF-A0A935FHR5-F1
#
_cell.length_a   1.000
_cell.length_b   1.000
_cell.length_c   1.000
_cell.angle_alpha   90.00
_cell.angle_beta   90.00
_cell.angle_gamma   90.00
#
_symmetry.space_group_name_H-M   'P 1'
#
loop_
_entity.id
_entity.type
_entity.pdbx_description
1 polymer ?
#
loop_
_entity_poly.entity_id
_entity_poly.type
_entity_poly.pdbx_seq_one_letter_code
_entity_poly.pdbx_strand_id
1 'polypeptide(L)'
;MLDIKLLRETPELVRQSLERRNLTAALPALEQLIALDADWRAQQGRGDELRARRNEVSQTIQRLGAGERQAAIEEMRQLKDELARLEAQVEALYAQRDGLLRGLPNLIAADVPPGLSDADNVEVAR
;
A
#
# COMPACT_ATOMS: atom_id res chain seq x y z
N MET A 1 0.33 -15.85 1.12
CA MET A 1 0.07 -14.44 1.43
C MET A 1 -0.91 -13.95 0.40
N LEU A 2 -2.01 -13.35 0.84
CA LEU A 2 -3.05 -12.85 -0.05
C LEU A 2 -2.45 -11.81 -1.02
N ASP A 3 -2.83 -11.86 -2.29
CA ASP A 3 -2.37 -10.86 -3.25
C ASP A 3 -3.04 -9.51 -2.92
N ILE A 4 -2.24 -8.47 -2.70
CA ILE A 4 -2.73 -7.10 -2.47
C ILE A 4 -3.60 -6.61 -3.64
N LYS A 5 -3.41 -7.13 -4.86
CA LYS A 5 -4.25 -6.80 -6.02
C LYS A 5 -5.70 -7.21 -5.81
N LEU A 6 -5.94 -8.38 -5.20
CA LEU A 6 -7.30 -8.84 -4.87
C LEU A 6 -8.00 -7.91 -3.89
N LEU A 7 -7.25 -7.33 -2.94
CA LEU A 7 -7.78 -6.30 -2.04
C LEU A 7 -8.18 -5.02 -2.77
N ARG A 8 -7.48 -4.67 -3.85
CA ARG A 8 -7.72 -3.44 -4.62
C ARG A 8 -8.87 -3.59 -5.60
N GLU A 9 -8.95 -4.73 -6.27
CA GLU A 9 -9.94 -5.00 -7.30
C GLU A 9 -11.25 -5.51 -6.70
N THR A 10 -11.16 -6.37 -5.67
CA THR A 10 -12.30 -7.09 -5.10
C THR A 10 -12.24 -7.17 -3.57
N PRO A 11 -12.22 -6.04 -2.84
CA PRO A 11 -12.18 -6.05 -1.37
C PRO A 11 -13.37 -6.79 -0.75
N GLU A 12 -14.54 -6.73 -1.40
CA GLU A 12 -15.76 -7.38 -0.93
C GLU A 12 -15.64 -8.91 -0.90
N LEU A 13 -14.89 -9.49 -1.84
CA LEU A 13 -14.64 -10.93 -1.87
C LEU A 13 -13.77 -11.37 -0.69
N VAL A 14 -12.82 -10.53 -0.28
CA VAL A 14 -12.00 -10.75 0.92
C VAL A 14 -12.85 -10.63 2.17
N ARG A 15 -13.74 -9.64 2.27
CA ARG A 15 -14.69 -9.47 3.38
C ARG A 15 -15.57 -10.71 3.54
N GLN A 16 -16.22 -11.16 2.46
CA GLN A 16 -17.07 -12.36 2.49
C GLN A 16 -16.26 -13.62 2.88
N SER A 17 -15.02 -13.73 2.42
CA SER A 17 -14.17 -14.85 2.82
C SER A 17 -13.83 -14.82 4.32
N LEU A 18 -13.65 -13.65 4.94
CA LEU A 18 -13.41 -13.54 6.37
C LEU A 18 -14.67 -13.89 7.17
N GLU A 19 -15.83 -13.44 6.72
CA GLU A 19 -17.13 -13.76 7.32
C GLU A 19 -17.44 -15.26 7.23
N ARG A 20 -17.19 -15.90 6.09
CA ARG A 20 -17.33 -17.35 5.90
C ARG A 20 -16.38 -18.16 6.79
N ARG A 21 -15.23 -17.60 7.19
CA ARG A 21 -14.30 -18.19 8.18
C ARG A 21 -14.69 -17.86 9.63
N ASN A 22 -15.77 -17.12 9.84
CA ASN A 22 -16.15 -16.56 11.13
C ASN A 22 -15.03 -15.69 11.77
N LEU A 23 -14.21 -15.05 10.92
CA LEU A 23 -13.09 -14.17 11.29
C LEU A 23 -13.50 -12.70 11.16
N THR A 24 -14.71 -12.36 11.61
CA THR A 24 -15.24 -10.99 11.57
C THR A 24 -14.38 -10.00 12.38
N ALA A 25 -13.67 -10.49 13.40
CA ALA A 25 -12.69 -9.70 14.15
C ALA A 25 -11.51 -9.18 13.29
N ALA A 26 -11.26 -9.77 12.12
CA ALA A 26 -10.23 -9.32 11.19
C ALA A 26 -10.72 -8.23 10.21
N LEU A 27 -12.02 -7.92 10.17
CA LEU A 27 -12.58 -6.89 9.29
C LEU A 27 -11.98 -5.49 9.53
N PRO A 28 -11.77 -5.02 10.77
CA PRO A 28 -11.10 -3.73 10.99
C PRO A 28 -9.67 -3.70 10.45
N ALA A 29 -8.94 -4.82 10.55
CA ALA A 29 -7.59 -4.94 10.00
C ALA A 29 -7.59 -4.91 8.46
N LEU A 30 -8.63 -5.46 7.82
CA LEU A 30 -8.85 -5.35 6.37
C LEU A 30 -9.05 -3.88 5.95
N GLU A 31 -9.93 -3.14 6.64
CA GLU A 31 -10.15 -1.71 6.34
C GLU A 31 -8.87 -0.88 6.52
N GLN A 32 -8.16 -1.12 7.62
CA GLN A 32 -6.89 -0.45 7.88
C GLN A 32 -5.85 -0.74 6.80
N LEU A 33 -5.78 -1.99 6.32
CA LEU A 33 -4.89 -2.39 5.25
C LEU A 33 -5.22 -1.70 3.92
N ILE A 34 -6.51 -1.56 3.59
CA ILE A 34 -6.97 -0.83 2.40
C ILE A 34 -6.55 0.65 2.49
N ALA A 35 -6.75 1.28 3.65
CA ALA A 35 -6.35 2.67 3.88
C ALA A 35 -4.83 2.86 3.75
N LEU A 36 -4.04 1.99 4.41
CA LEU A 36 -2.57 2.03 4.33
C LEU A 36 -2.05 1.82 2.90
N ASP A 37 -2.67 0.93 2.12
CA ASP A 37 -2.29 0.75 0.71
C ASP A 37 -2.61 1.99 -0.14
N ALA A 38 -3.75 2.65 0.10
CA ALA A 38 -4.11 3.90 -0.56
C ALA A 38 -3.12 5.02 -0.24
N ASP A 39 -2.80 5.20 1.04
CA ASP A 39 -1.84 6.21 1.51
C ASP A 39 -0.44 5.95 0.95
N TRP A 40 0.02 4.69 1.00
CA TRP A 40 1.32 4.31 0.44
C TRP A 40 1.43 4.65 -1.05
N ARG A 41 0.40 4.35 -1.85
CA ARG A 41 0.37 4.70 -3.29
C ARG A 41 0.34 6.21 -3.51
N ALA A 42 -0.43 6.93 -2.71
CA ALA A 42 -0.49 8.38 -2.80
C ALA A 42 0.88 9.02 -2.50
N GLN A 43 1.57 8.56 -1.44
CA GLN A 43 2.91 9.05 -1.13
C GLN A 43 3.92 8.66 -2.21
N GLN A 44 3.88 7.43 -2.75
CA GLN A 44 4.73 7.06 -3.88
C GLN A 44 4.57 8.02 -5.06
N GLY A 45 3.33 8.34 -5.44
CA GLY A 45 3.05 9.30 -6.51
C GLY A 45 3.63 10.68 -6.23
N ARG A 46 3.49 11.19 -5.01
CA ARG A 46 4.12 12.47 -4.60
C ARG A 46 5.64 12.42 -4.67
N GLY A 47 6.25 11.29 -4.31
CA GLY A 47 7.69 11.08 -4.47
C GLY A 47 8.14 11.13 -5.93
N ASP A 48 7.35 10.56 -6.83
CA ASP A 48 7.60 10.62 -8.28
C ASP A 48 7.50 12.06 -8.80
N GLU A 49 6.50 12.82 -8.37
CA GLU A 49 6.32 14.25 -8.69
C GLU A 49 7.50 15.10 -8.20
N LEU A 50 7.93 14.92 -6.95
CA LEU A 50 9.08 15.65 -6.39
C LEU A 50 10.38 15.32 -7.13
N ARG A 51 10.58 14.04 -7.52
CA ARG A 51 11.73 13.63 -8.35
C ARG A 51 11.69 14.27 -9.73
N ALA A 52 10.51 14.33 -10.37
CA ALA A 52 10.33 15.01 -11.64
C ALA A 52 10.66 16.50 -11.51
N ARG A 53 10.10 17.18 -10.50
CA ARG A 53 10.35 18.60 -10.24
C ARG A 53 11.83 18.90 -10.00
N ARG A 54 12.51 18.10 -9.18
CA ARG A 54 13.95 18.24 -8.93
C ARG A 54 14.76 18.11 -10.23
N ASN A 55 14.41 17.16 -11.08
CA ASN A 55 15.08 16.95 -12.37
C ASN A 55 14.86 18.13 -13.32
N GLU A 56 13.65 18.68 -13.37
CA GLU A 56 13.35 19.89 -14.15
C GLU A 56 14.19 21.09 -13.69
N VAL A 57 14.22 21.36 -12.38
CA VAL A 57 15.02 22.44 -11.80
C VAL A 57 16.51 22.22 -12.10
N SER A 58 16.99 20.98 -11.99
CA SER A 58 18.39 20.64 -12.30
C SER A 58 18.75 20.89 -13.78
N GLN A 59 17.82 20.71 -14.71
CA GLN A 59 18.06 20.99 -16.13
C GLN A 59 18.05 22.48 -16.45
N THR A 60 17.17 23.25 -15.80
CA THR A 60 17.05 24.69 -16.06
C THR A 60 18.16 25.50 -15.39
N ILE A 61 18.75 25.01 -14.29
CA ILE A 61 19.74 25.74 -13.47
C ILE A 61 21.00 26.19 -14.21
N GLN A 62 21.38 25.51 -15.30
CA GLN A 62 22.53 25.88 -16.11
C GLN A 62 22.26 27.11 -16.99
N ARG A 63 20.98 27.43 -17.25
CA ARG A 63 20.54 28.53 -18.10
C ARG A 63 20.15 29.78 -17.31
N LEU A 64 20.13 29.71 -15.98
CA LEU A 64 19.72 30.80 -15.09
C LEU A 64 20.87 31.77 -14.80
N GLY A 65 20.53 33.06 -14.63
CA GLY A 65 21.47 34.08 -14.15
C GLY A 65 21.85 33.86 -12.67
N ALA A 66 22.92 34.50 -12.20
CA ALA A 66 23.49 34.24 -10.86
C ALA A 66 22.49 34.35 -9.68
N GLY A 67 21.56 35.31 -9.72
CA GLY A 67 20.53 35.48 -8.69
C GLY A 67 19.48 34.36 -8.69
N GLU A 68 18.91 34.05 -9.86
CA GLU A 68 17.93 32.97 -10.03
C GLU A 68 18.54 31.58 -9.78
N ARG A 69 19.82 31.42 -10.11
CA ARG A 69 20.58 30.20 -9.84
C ARG A 69 20.66 29.90 -8.36
N GLN A 70 20.87 30.90 -7.51
CA GLN A 70 20.94 30.70 -6.06
C GLN A 70 19.58 30.24 -5.50
N ALA A 71 18.48 30.81 -5.98
CA ALA A 71 17.13 30.38 -5.61
C ALA A 71 16.85 28.93 -6.04
N ALA A 72 17.24 28.55 -7.26
CA ALA A 72 17.11 27.18 -7.76
C ALA A 72 17.96 26.17 -6.97
N ILE A 73 19.15 26.56 -6.50
CA ILE A 73 19.98 25.71 -5.60
C ILE A 73 19.24 25.45 -4.29
N GLU A 74 18.58 26.47 -3.74
CA GLU A 74 17.81 26.34 -2.50
C GLU A 74 16.55 25.48 -2.69
N GLU A 75 15.80 25.67 -3.79
CA GLU A 75 14.67 24.80 -4.16
C GLU A 75 15.11 23.33 -4.27
N MET A 76 16.24 23.05 -4.94
CA MET A 76 16.76 21.68 -5.03
C MET A 76 17.13 21.07 -3.67
N ARG A 77 17.63 21.87 -2.73
CA ARG A 77 17.92 21.40 -1.36
C ARG A 77 16.64 21.04 -0.62
N GLN A 78 15.64 21.92 -0.68
CA GLN A 78 14.33 21.68 -0.07
C GLN A 78 13.65 20.44 -0.65
N LEU A 79 13.65 20.30 -1.97
CA LEU A 79 13.12 19.12 -2.66
C LEU A 79 13.85 17.84 -2.26
N LYS A 80 15.17 17.89 -2.05
CA LYS A 80 15.95 16.73 -1.59
C LYS A 80 15.56 16.33 -0.16
N ASP A 81 15.41 17.30 0.74
CA ASP A 81 15.05 17.04 2.14
C ASP A 81 13.60 16.53 2.25
N GLU A 82 12.68 17.08 1.47
CA GLU A 82 11.30 16.61 1.38
C GLU A 82 11.24 15.19 0.82
N LEU A 83 11.99 14.91 -0.25
CA LEU A 83 12.06 13.57 -0.84
C LEU A 83 12.57 12.54 0.17
N ALA A 84 13.64 12.85 0.91
CA ALA A 84 14.18 11.95 1.92
C ALA A 84 13.17 11.65 3.04
N ARG A 85 12.41 12.65 3.49
CA ARG A 85 11.35 12.46 4.49
C ARG A 85 10.22 11.60 3.94
N LEU A 86 9.82 11.86 2.70
CA LEU A 86 8.73 11.13 2.06
C LEU A 86 9.12 9.67 1.79
N GLU A 87 10.35 9.41 1.36
CA GLU A 87 10.87 8.05 1.17
C GLU A 87 10.84 7.26 2.49
N ALA A 88 11.25 7.87 3.60
CA ALA A 88 11.15 7.24 4.92
C ALA A 88 9.69 6.94 5.32
N GLN A 89 8.74 7.83 5.00
CA GLN A 89 7.32 7.60 5.24
C GLN A 89 6.76 6.47 4.37
N VAL A 90 7.14 6.43 3.09
CA VAL A 90 6.75 5.36 2.16
C VAL A 90 7.24 3.99 2.66
N GLU A 91 8.47 3.89 3.12
CA GLU A 91 9.02 2.66 3.71
C GLU A 91 8.27 2.25 4.99
N ALA A 92 7.96 3.20 5.87
CA ALA A 92 7.19 2.93 7.08
C ALA A 92 5.76 2.46 6.77
N LEU A 93 5.08 3.09 5.81
CA LEU A 93 3.75 2.69 5.35
C LEU A 93 3.79 1.31 4.69
N TYR A 94 4.82 1.02 3.89
CA TYR A 94 5.02 -0.28 3.28
C TYR A 94 5.15 -1.36 4.35
N ALA A 95 6.00 -1.16 5.36
CA ALA A 95 6.21 -2.13 6.43
C ALA A 95 4.94 -2.38 7.26
N GLN A 96 4.18 -1.33 7.58
CA GLN A 96 2.90 -1.48 8.29
C GLN A 96 1.87 -2.24 7.45
N ARG A 97 1.73 -1.86 6.18
CA ARG A 97 0.84 -2.53 5.23
C ARG A 97 1.21 -4.01 5.05
N ASP A 98 2.49 -4.30 4.83
CA ASP A 98 2.98 -5.66 4.62
C ASP A 98 2.80 -6.53 5.87
N GLY A 99 3.01 -5.94 7.06
CA GLY A 99 2.75 -6.59 8.34
C GLY A 99 1.28 -7.02 8.49
N LEU A 100 0.33 -6.13 8.20
CA LEU A 100 -1.10 -6.46 8.24
C LEU A 100 -1.48 -7.49 7.18
N LEU A 101 -0.94 -7.36 5.95
CA LEU A 101 -1.23 -8.29 4.86
C LEU A 101 -0.76 -9.72 5.17
N ARG A 102 0.37 -9.89 5.88
CA ARG A 102 0.84 -11.20 6.34
C ARG A 102 -0.07 -11.83 7.40
N GLY A 103 -0.78 -11.02 8.17
CA GLY A 103 -1.74 -11.48 9.18
C GLY A 103 -3.07 -11.96 8.59
N LEU A 104 -3.37 -11.63 7.32
CA LEU A 104 -4.62 -12.04 6.70
C LEU A 104 -4.55 -13.47 6.12
N PRO A 105 -5.58 -14.30 6.37
CA PRO A 105 -5.66 -15.63 5.77
C PRO A 105 -5.92 -15.55 4.26
N ASN A 106 -5.62 -16.64 3.56
CA ASN A 106 -5.99 -16.78 2.15
C ASN A 106 -7.52 -16.86 1.99
N LEU A 107 -8.00 -16.54 0.79
CA LEU A 107 -9.41 -16.68 0.41
C LEU A 107 -9.88 -18.14 0.54
N ILE A 108 -11.15 -18.32 0.95
CA ILE A 108 -11.83 -19.61 0.82
C ILE A 108 -12.17 -19.82 -0.66
N ALA A 109 -11.85 -21.01 -1.18
CA ALA A 109 -12.29 -21.41 -2.51
C ALA A 109 -13.81 -21.63 -2.58
N ALA A 110 -14.40 -21.45 -3.76
CA ALA A 110 -15.85 -21.44 -3.92
C ALA A 110 -16.52 -22.80 -3.57
N ASP A 111 -15.76 -23.89 -3.72
CA ASP A 111 -16.16 -25.28 -3.49
C ASP A 111 -16.08 -25.73 -2.02
N VAL A 112 -15.44 -24.95 -1.15
CA VAL A 112 -15.34 -25.28 0.28
C VAL A 112 -16.72 -25.13 0.93
N PRO A 113 -17.28 -26.18 1.54
CA PRO A 113 -18.58 -26.10 2.20
C PRO A 113 -18.49 -25.18 3.44
N PRO A 114 -19.59 -24.48 3.79
CA PRO A 114 -19.64 -23.74 5.05
C PRO A 114 -19.60 -24.73 6.22
N GLY A 115 -18.78 -24.42 7.23
CA GLY A 115 -18.64 -25.22 8.44
C GLY A 115 -18.03 -24.41 9.56
N LEU A 116 -18.45 -24.70 10.80
CA LEU A 116 -17.97 -24.02 12.02
C LEU A 116 -17.05 -24.93 12.83
N SER A 117 -17.12 -26.24 12.63
CA SER A 117 -16.35 -27.23 13.36
C SER A 117 -16.01 -28.45 12.50
N ASP A 118 -15.14 -29.32 13.01
CA ASP A 118 -14.76 -30.57 12.35
C ASP A 118 -15.96 -31.50 12.08
N ALA A 119 -17.07 -31.31 12.79
CA ALA A 119 -18.32 -32.04 12.58
C ALA A 119 -19.05 -31.65 11.28
N ASP A 120 -18.74 -30.48 10.71
CA ASP A 120 -19.32 -29.99 9.46
C ASP A 120 -18.50 -30.43 8.23
N ASN A 121 -17.42 -31.21 8.43
CA ASN A 121 -16.59 -31.70 7.34
C ASN A 121 -17.35 -32.70 6.48
N VAL A 122 -17.37 -32.45 5.17
CA VAL A 122 -17.99 -33.33 4.18
C VAL A 122 -16.97 -34.40 3.74
N GLU A 123 -17.28 -35.67 4.00
CA GLU A 123 -16.47 -36.83 3.58
C GLU A 123 -16.52 -36.98 2.05
N VAL A 124 -15.37 -36.87 1.38
CA VAL A 124 -15.28 -36.84 -0.11
C VAL A 124 -14.98 -38.21 -0.73
N ALA A 125 -14.35 -39.13 0.01
CA ALA A 125 -14.09 -40.52 -0.38
C ALA A 125 -13.77 -41.37 0.86
N ARG A 126 -14.05 -42.68 0.80
CA ARG A 126 -13.68 -43.69 1.81
C ARG A 126 -12.61 -44.63 1.29
#